data_AF-A0A0B7N6P6-F1
#
_entry.id   AF-A0A0B7N6P6-F1
#
_cell.length_a   1.000
_cell.length_b   1.000
_cell.length_c   1.000
_cell.angle_alpha   90.00
_cell.angle_beta   90.00
_cell.angle_gamma   90.00
#
_symmetry.space_group_name_H-M   'P 1'
#
loop_
_entity.id
_entity.type
_entity.pdbx_description
1 polymer ?
#
loop_
_entity_poly.entity_id
_entity_poly.type
_entity_poly.pdbx_seq_one_letter_code
_entity_poly.pdbx_strand_id
1 'polypeptide(L)'
;MFAAEILFEIFSHLSEKEVYQLRILSQFWKAQCEYHLFHLLKSRSENGQKEVLLVKLGKDEAKLEPAIYDCQHQTMTFQPSLSKPISGNQLQVVFSEWRQPALKYMRHLSLQDRALVMFHTMYNASLEHVYALPHRRKKHSHQYISDRGLIVKFLFVEDHTIVIDSITVNFSWLLGGFIIDNSVSPLPLFPERYQALRNMLLEEEGLTQYDEYTDSVTDYILNGTNTLVVQIHSKRLLLWKKLEALGLNPRLVYKYSSAKNWLLKDRPVEEVDQVVQVIQNSEIGWSTEMVTIN
;
A
#
# COMPACT_ATOMS: atom_id res chain seq x y z
N MET A 1 -22.73 27.25 6.27
CA MET A 1 -21.76 26.38 5.58
C MET A 1 -20.67 27.30 5.06
N PHE A 2 -19.39 27.07 5.40
CA PHE A 2 -18.30 27.91 4.86
C PHE A 2 -18.18 27.70 3.35
N ALA A 3 -17.84 28.76 2.63
CA ALA A 3 -17.47 28.66 1.22
C ALA A 3 -16.17 27.83 1.09
N ALA A 4 -16.02 27.07 0.02
CA ALA A 4 -14.88 26.18 -0.19
C ALA A 4 -13.55 26.96 -0.20
N GLU A 5 -13.58 28.17 -0.74
CA GLU A 5 -12.45 29.09 -0.83
C GLU A 5 -11.94 29.51 0.54
N ILE A 6 -12.84 29.75 1.50
CA ILE A 6 -12.47 30.09 2.89
C ILE A 6 -11.76 28.90 3.56
N LEU A 7 -12.26 27.68 3.31
CA LEU A 7 -11.62 26.48 3.84
C LEU A 7 -10.24 26.26 3.23
N PHE A 8 -10.09 26.49 1.93
CA PHE A 8 -8.79 26.41 1.24
C PHE A 8 -7.78 27.40 1.80
N GLU A 9 -8.20 28.64 2.06
CA GLU A 9 -7.37 29.64 2.72
C GLU A 9 -6.94 29.16 4.11
N ILE A 10 -7.87 28.67 4.94
CA ILE A 10 -7.55 28.12 6.27
C ILE A 10 -6.54 26.98 6.16
N PHE A 11 -6.74 26.04 5.24
CA PHE A 11 -5.86 24.89 5.08
C PHE A 11 -4.45 25.29 4.64
N SER A 12 -4.30 26.38 3.89
CA SER A 12 -2.97 26.87 3.46
C SER A 12 -2.07 27.32 4.62
N HIS A 13 -2.66 27.63 5.78
CA HIS A 13 -1.93 27.98 7.02
C HIS A 13 -1.64 26.78 7.92
N LEU A 14 -2.04 25.57 7.51
CA LEU A 14 -1.87 24.34 8.28
C LEU A 14 -0.84 23.41 7.62
N SER A 15 -0.17 22.60 8.44
CA SER A 15 0.64 21.50 7.92
C SER A 15 -0.24 20.41 7.31
N GLU A 16 0.31 19.61 6.39
CA GLU A 16 -0.41 18.46 5.79
C GLU A 16 -0.97 17.49 6.84
N LYS A 17 -0.22 17.30 7.94
CA LYS A 17 -0.65 16.47 9.06
C LYS A 17 -1.89 17.06 9.74
N GLU A 18 -1.93 18.37 9.95
CA GLU A 18 -3.08 19.06 10.55
C GLU A 18 -4.29 19.04 9.61
N VAL A 19 -4.10 19.35 8.32
CA VAL A 19 -5.17 19.24 7.30
C VAL A 19 -5.73 17.82 7.27
N TYR A 20 -4.87 16.81 7.40
CA TYR A 20 -5.32 15.43 7.46
C TYR A 20 -6.18 15.13 8.68
N GLN A 21 -5.78 15.60 9.86
CA GLN A 21 -6.54 15.39 11.10
C GLN A 21 -7.95 15.97 11.01
N LEU A 22 -8.13 17.08 10.28
CA LEU A 22 -9.45 17.71 10.08
C LEU A 22 -10.43 16.84 9.26
N ARG A 23 -9.97 15.81 8.54
CA ARG A 23 -10.84 14.88 7.79
C ARG A 23 -11.83 14.12 8.67
N ILE A 24 -11.57 14.00 9.97
CA ILE A 24 -12.46 13.26 10.89
C ILE A 24 -13.71 14.05 11.27
N LEU A 25 -13.75 15.35 11.00
CA LEU A 25 -14.81 16.24 11.49
C LEU A 25 -16.16 15.96 10.81
N SER A 26 -16.18 15.82 9.48
CA SER A 26 -17.36 15.44 8.72
C SER A 26 -16.99 15.00 7.30
N GLN A 27 -17.92 14.37 6.57
CA GLN A 27 -17.71 13.98 5.18
C GLN A 27 -17.43 15.19 4.27
N PHE A 28 -18.06 16.32 4.54
CA PHE A 28 -17.79 17.56 3.80
C PHE A 28 -16.35 18.05 4.04
N TRP A 29 -15.92 18.14 5.31
CA TRP A 29 -14.55 18.54 5.63
C TRP A 29 -13.53 17.56 5.06
N LYS A 30 -13.82 16.25 5.13
CA LYS A 30 -12.99 15.20 4.52
C LYS A 30 -12.75 15.48 3.04
N ALA A 31 -13.81 15.69 2.27
CA ALA A 31 -13.71 15.96 0.83
C ALA A 31 -12.92 17.25 0.55
N GLN A 32 -13.15 18.33 1.33
CA GLN A 32 -12.42 19.58 1.15
C GLN A 32 -10.93 19.46 1.49
N CYS A 33 -10.59 18.77 2.58
CA CYS A 33 -9.20 18.53 2.98
C CYS A 33 -8.46 17.69 1.93
N GLU A 34 -9.07 16.62 1.45
CA GLU A 34 -8.47 15.76 0.42
C GLU A 34 -8.31 16.49 -0.91
N TYR A 35 -9.30 17.28 -1.32
CA TYR A 35 -9.20 18.11 -2.51
C TYR A 35 -8.08 19.15 -2.40
N HIS A 36 -7.93 19.77 -1.22
CA HIS A 36 -6.82 20.69 -0.94
C HIS A 36 -5.47 19.99 -1.02
N LEU A 37 -5.32 18.83 -0.37
CA LEU A 37 -4.08 18.06 -0.42
C LEU A 37 -3.72 17.62 -1.84
N PHE A 38 -4.70 17.25 -2.67
CA PHE A 38 -4.46 16.96 -4.09
C PHE A 38 -3.86 18.16 -4.82
N HIS A 39 -4.47 19.33 -4.70
CA HIS A 39 -3.98 20.55 -5.34
C HIS A 39 -2.60 20.98 -4.84
N LEU A 40 -2.36 20.81 -3.55
CA LEU A 40 -1.05 21.04 -2.96
C LEU A 40 0.00 20.15 -3.64
N LEU A 41 -0.22 18.83 -3.68
CA LEU A 41 0.71 17.89 -4.32
C LEU A 41 0.90 18.18 -5.81
N LYS A 42 -0.19 18.50 -6.51
CA LYS A 42 -0.15 18.84 -7.93
C LYS A 42 0.68 20.10 -8.19
N SER A 43 0.46 21.16 -7.42
CA SER A 43 1.21 22.41 -7.55
C SER A 43 2.71 22.24 -7.29
N ARG A 44 3.09 21.37 -6.35
CA ARG A 44 4.49 21.07 -6.04
C ARG A 44 5.17 20.31 -7.17
N SER A 45 4.47 19.33 -7.74
CA SER A 45 4.91 18.61 -8.94
C SER A 45 5.16 19.57 -10.11
N GLU A 46 4.21 20.48 -10.38
CA GLU A 46 4.31 21.49 -11.45
C GLU A 46 5.46 22.49 -11.23
N ASN A 47 5.77 22.81 -9.97
CA ASN A 47 6.89 23.69 -9.59
C ASN A 47 8.25 22.98 -9.57
N GLY A 48 8.35 21.74 -10.07
CA GLY A 48 9.60 20.99 -10.14
C GLY A 48 10.11 20.49 -8.78
N GLN A 49 9.29 20.55 -7.73
CA GLN A 49 9.60 19.84 -6.48
C GLN A 49 9.40 18.35 -6.76
N LYS A 50 10.39 17.53 -6.40
CA LYS A 50 10.44 16.08 -6.69
C LYS A 50 9.47 15.27 -5.80
N GLU A 51 8.33 15.85 -5.47
CA GLU A 51 7.30 15.25 -4.64
C GLU A 51 6.39 14.38 -5.50
N VAL A 52 6.83 13.15 -5.69
CA VAL A 52 6.38 12.26 -6.76
C VAL A 52 6.21 10.87 -6.17
N LEU A 53 5.21 10.15 -6.65
CA LEU A 53 5.07 8.73 -6.36
C LEU A 53 6.12 7.98 -7.19
N LEU A 54 7.03 7.29 -6.51
CA LEU A 54 8.11 6.53 -7.11
C LEU A 54 7.72 5.06 -7.21
N VAL A 55 7.84 4.51 -8.41
CA VAL A 55 7.76 3.06 -8.64
C VAL A 55 9.16 2.55 -8.91
N LYS A 56 9.65 1.66 -8.06
CA LYS A 56 10.95 1.02 -8.22
C LYS A 56 10.73 -0.41 -8.68
N LEU A 57 11.42 -0.79 -9.75
CA LEU A 57 11.47 -2.17 -10.22
C LEU A 57 12.94 -2.51 -10.46
N GLY A 58 13.51 -3.34 -9.58
CA GLY A 58 14.95 -3.63 -9.63
C GLY A 58 15.81 -2.37 -9.44
N LYS A 59 16.58 -2.00 -10.46
CA LYS A 59 17.42 -0.79 -10.46
C LYS A 59 16.72 0.41 -11.11
N ASP A 60 15.61 0.18 -11.79
CA ASP A 60 14.90 1.21 -12.53
C ASP A 60 13.86 1.88 -11.65
N GLU A 61 13.63 3.17 -11.90
CA GLU A 61 12.59 3.95 -11.23
C GLU A 61 11.73 4.69 -12.25
N ALA A 62 10.42 4.66 -12.03
CA ALA A 62 9.45 5.52 -12.70
C ALA A 62 8.91 6.56 -11.72
N LYS A 63 8.78 7.79 -12.21
CA LYS A 63 8.29 8.95 -11.47
C LYS A 63 6.88 9.25 -11.94
N LEU A 64 5.93 9.30 -11.02
CA LEU A 64 4.53 9.59 -11.31
C LEU A 64 4.02 10.82 -10.56
N GLU A 65 3.35 11.67 -11.30
CA GLU A 65 2.82 12.96 -10.86
C GLU A 65 1.31 12.85 -10.59
N PRO A 66 0.76 13.62 -9.64
CA PRO A 66 -0.68 13.66 -9.41
C PRO A 66 -1.41 14.14 -10.67
N ALA A 67 -2.30 13.30 -11.20
CA ALA A 67 -3.05 13.60 -12.42
C ALA A 67 -4.51 13.95 -12.13
N ILE A 68 -5.20 13.08 -11.39
CA ILE A 68 -6.66 13.13 -11.20
C ILE A 68 -6.99 12.87 -9.72
N TYR A 69 -7.93 13.64 -9.17
CA TYR A 69 -8.61 13.33 -7.92
C TYR A 69 -10.09 13.04 -8.20
N ASP A 70 -10.52 11.85 -7.78
CA ASP A 70 -11.92 11.42 -7.83
C ASP A 70 -12.54 11.64 -6.45
N CYS A 71 -13.36 12.68 -6.33
CA CYS A 71 -14.02 13.03 -5.08
C CYS A 71 -15.11 12.03 -4.66
N GLN A 72 -15.70 11.31 -5.61
CA GLN A 72 -16.76 10.34 -5.32
C GLN A 72 -16.16 9.11 -4.63
N HIS A 73 -15.05 8.60 -5.17
CA HIS A 73 -14.38 7.42 -4.63
C HIS A 73 -13.24 7.77 -3.66
N GLN A 74 -12.95 9.06 -3.45
CA GLN A 74 -11.87 9.57 -2.59
C GLN A 74 -10.50 8.98 -2.96
N THR A 75 -10.24 8.92 -4.26
CA THR A 75 -9.01 8.35 -4.82
C THR A 75 -8.22 9.39 -5.59
N MET A 76 -6.91 9.22 -5.61
CA MET A 76 -5.97 10.01 -6.39
C MET A 76 -5.24 9.10 -7.36
N THR A 77 -5.20 9.49 -8.62
CA THR A 77 -4.47 8.79 -9.67
C THR A 77 -3.22 9.57 -10.03
N PHE A 78 -2.09 8.88 -10.00
CA PHE A 78 -0.79 9.33 -10.41
C PHE A 78 -0.44 8.74 -11.77
N GLN A 79 0.21 9.52 -12.64
CA GLN A 79 0.62 9.09 -13.98
C GLN A 79 2.06 9.50 -14.26
N PRO A 80 2.83 8.72 -15.03
CA PRO A 80 4.18 9.10 -15.40
C PRO A 80 4.15 10.29 -16.36
N SER A 81 4.97 11.32 -16.11
CA SER A 81 5.16 12.40 -17.07
C SER A 81 5.87 11.93 -18.35
N LEU A 82 6.60 10.81 -18.28
CA LEU A 82 7.13 10.10 -19.44
C LEU A 82 7.06 8.59 -19.22
N SER A 83 6.27 7.89 -20.04
CA SER A 83 6.14 6.43 -20.01
C SER A 83 7.44 5.77 -20.49
N LYS A 84 8.27 5.32 -19.55
CA LYS A 84 9.47 4.54 -19.81
C LYS A 84 9.29 3.10 -19.33
N PRO A 85 9.75 2.10 -20.10
CA PRO A 85 9.86 0.74 -19.60
C PRO A 85 10.82 0.69 -18.41
N ILE A 86 10.45 -0.09 -17.40
CA ILE A 86 11.27 -0.42 -16.23
C ILE A 86 11.33 -1.94 -16.11
N SER A 87 12.47 -2.47 -15.66
CA SER A 87 12.73 -3.92 -15.67
C SER A 87 13.13 -4.47 -14.30
N GLY A 88 12.58 -5.63 -13.94
CA GLY A 88 12.92 -6.35 -12.72
C GLY A 88 11.78 -7.23 -12.20
N ASN A 89 12.01 -7.82 -11.03
CA ASN A 89 11.17 -8.91 -10.53
C ASN A 89 10.33 -8.52 -9.30
N GLN A 90 10.60 -7.34 -8.72
CA GLN A 90 10.03 -6.88 -7.46
C GLN A 90 9.68 -5.41 -7.57
N LEU A 91 8.38 -5.13 -7.50
CA LEU A 91 7.84 -3.77 -7.62
C LEU A 91 7.67 -3.19 -6.22
N GLN A 92 8.23 -2.01 -5.99
CA GLN A 92 8.04 -1.24 -4.76
C GLN A 92 7.43 0.11 -5.12
N VAL A 93 6.41 0.52 -4.37
CA VAL A 93 5.78 1.84 -4.53
C VAL A 93 6.12 2.68 -3.31
N VAL A 94 6.72 3.85 -3.52
CA VAL A 94 7.17 4.75 -2.46
C VAL A 94 6.66 6.15 -2.73
N PHE A 95 6.01 6.76 -1.75
CA PHE A 95 5.72 8.18 -1.81
C PHE A 95 6.93 8.97 -1.29
N SER A 96 7.41 9.96 -2.06
CA SER A 96 8.67 10.67 -1.76
C SER A 96 8.67 11.40 -0.42
N GLU A 97 7.51 11.83 0.06
CA GLU A 97 7.38 12.53 1.36
C GLU A 97 7.38 11.57 2.56
N TRP A 98 7.37 10.26 2.33
CA TRP A 98 7.53 9.32 3.42
C TRP A 98 8.92 9.46 4.04
N ARG A 99 8.95 9.73 5.35
CA ARG A 99 10.20 9.91 6.09
C ARG A 99 10.40 8.74 7.02
N GLN A 100 11.60 8.16 6.99
CA GLN A 100 12.01 7.25 8.05
C GLN A 100 12.13 8.04 9.36
N PRO A 101 11.68 7.48 10.49
CA PRO A 101 11.90 8.09 11.79
C PRO A 101 13.38 8.39 12.04
N ALA A 102 13.69 9.62 12.41
CA ALA A 102 15.01 9.95 12.93
C ALA A 102 15.06 9.64 14.43
N LEU A 103 15.81 8.61 14.82
CA LEU A 103 16.05 8.34 16.23
C LEU A 103 17.04 9.33 16.82
N LYS A 104 16.52 10.24 17.63
CA LYS A 104 17.36 11.19 18.39
C LYS A 104 17.80 10.66 19.76
N TYR A 105 17.21 9.56 20.24
CA TYR A 105 17.29 9.18 21.67
C TYR A 105 17.48 7.67 21.91
N MET A 106 18.66 7.11 21.60
CA MET A 106 19.03 5.75 22.06
C MET A 106 20.54 5.62 22.34
N ARG A 107 21.17 6.66 22.89
CA ARG A 107 22.63 6.63 23.15
C ARG A 107 23.04 5.75 24.35
N HIS A 108 22.10 5.44 25.23
CA HIS A 108 22.33 4.70 26.47
C HIS A 108 22.23 3.18 26.30
N LEU A 109 21.67 2.70 25.19
CA LEU A 109 21.51 1.28 24.90
C LEU A 109 22.76 0.68 24.25
N SER A 110 23.01 -0.61 24.47
CA SER A 110 24.06 -1.34 23.77
C SER A 110 23.81 -1.35 22.26
N LEU A 111 24.83 -1.62 21.44
CA LEU A 111 24.66 -1.69 19.98
C LEU A 111 23.62 -2.75 19.57
N GLN A 112 23.56 -3.86 20.30
CA GLN A 112 22.62 -4.95 20.04
C GLN A 112 21.19 -4.53 20.39
N ASP A 113 20.98 -3.95 21.58
CA ASP A 113 19.65 -3.47 22.00
C ASP A 113 19.15 -2.35 21.09
N ARG A 114 20.05 -1.45 20.66
CA ARG A 114 19.73 -0.41 19.69
C ARG A 114 19.25 -1.00 18.37
N ALA A 115 19.97 -2.00 17.84
CA ALA A 115 19.60 -2.65 16.59
C ALA A 115 18.23 -3.34 16.71
N LEU A 116 17.98 -3.99 17.84
CA LEU A 116 16.70 -4.64 18.12
C LEU A 116 15.55 -3.62 18.24
N VAL A 117 15.72 -2.57 19.05
CA VAL A 117 14.70 -1.52 19.20
C VAL A 117 14.46 -0.84 17.85
N MET A 118 15.50 -0.55 17.07
CA MET A 118 15.36 -0.02 15.71
C MET A 118 14.53 -0.95 14.83
N PHE A 119 14.83 -2.25 14.85
CA PHE A 119 14.12 -3.25 14.05
C PHE A 119 12.62 -3.31 14.36
N HIS A 120 12.21 -3.21 15.63
CA HIS A 120 10.80 -3.26 16.02
C HIS A 120 10.08 -1.91 15.98
N THR A 121 10.76 -0.80 16.29
CA THR A 121 10.11 0.53 16.45
C THR A 121 10.21 1.42 15.23
N MET A 122 11.17 1.20 14.33
CA MET A 122 11.29 1.98 13.10
C MET A 122 10.60 1.34 11.90
N TYR A 123 10.01 0.15 12.10
CA TYR A 123 9.34 -0.56 11.03
C TYR A 123 8.10 0.21 10.55
N ASN A 124 8.14 0.62 9.29
CA ASN A 124 6.99 1.19 8.59
C ASN A 124 6.62 0.25 7.44
N ALA A 125 5.47 -0.41 7.56
CA ALA A 125 5.01 -1.35 6.56
C ALA A 125 4.80 -0.74 5.17
N SER A 126 4.45 0.54 5.10
CA SER A 126 4.24 1.25 3.84
C SER A 126 5.54 1.41 3.08
N LEU A 127 6.66 1.67 3.79
CA LEU A 127 7.98 1.82 3.19
C LEU A 127 8.57 0.48 2.71
N GLU A 128 8.31 -0.62 3.42
CA GLU A 128 8.91 -1.92 3.13
C GLU A 128 8.11 -2.78 2.14
N HIS A 129 6.93 -2.31 1.73
CA HIS A 129 5.99 -3.06 0.91
C HIS A 129 6.55 -3.36 -0.48
N VAL A 130 6.61 -4.64 -0.85
CA VAL A 130 7.06 -5.09 -2.17
C VAL A 130 6.03 -6.05 -2.77
N TYR A 131 5.78 -5.89 -4.05
CA TYR A 131 4.83 -6.66 -4.84
C TYR A 131 5.57 -7.56 -5.83
N ALA A 132 5.09 -8.80 -5.98
CA ALA A 132 5.48 -9.67 -7.07
C ALA A 132 4.72 -9.25 -8.35
N LEU A 133 5.41 -9.29 -9.49
CA LEU A 133 4.73 -9.10 -10.77
C LEU A 133 3.84 -10.31 -11.08
N PRO A 134 2.59 -10.11 -11.54
CA PRO A 134 1.74 -11.21 -11.98
C PRO A 134 2.29 -11.84 -13.27
N HIS A 135 1.85 -13.07 -13.54
CA HIS A 135 2.16 -13.73 -14.81
C HIS A 135 1.50 -13.00 -15.98
N ARG A 136 2.22 -12.89 -17.09
CA ARG A 136 1.74 -12.27 -18.32
C ARG A 136 0.56 -13.03 -18.89
N ARG A 137 -0.63 -12.41 -18.94
CA ARG A 137 -1.84 -13.01 -19.53
C ARG A 137 -1.87 -12.90 -21.05
N LYS A 138 -1.73 -11.69 -21.59
CA LYS A 138 -1.75 -11.40 -23.02
C LYS A 138 -0.73 -10.32 -23.38
N LYS A 139 -0.22 -10.36 -24.61
CA LYS A 139 0.67 -9.32 -25.14
C LYS A 139 -0.13 -8.01 -25.29
N HIS A 140 0.37 -6.92 -24.70
CA HIS A 140 -0.25 -5.58 -24.72
C HIS A 140 -1.59 -5.42 -23.97
N SER A 141 -1.98 -6.34 -23.09
CA SER A 141 -3.10 -6.11 -22.18
C SER A 141 -2.64 -5.42 -20.91
N HIS A 142 -3.44 -4.49 -20.38
CA HIS A 142 -3.22 -3.95 -19.04
C HIS A 142 -3.31 -5.07 -18.01
N GLN A 143 -2.42 -5.01 -17.03
CA GLN A 143 -2.45 -5.85 -15.85
C GLN A 143 -2.33 -4.98 -14.61
N TYR A 144 -2.77 -5.57 -13.49
CA TYR A 144 -2.91 -4.86 -12.24
C TYR A 144 -2.13 -5.58 -11.13
N ILE A 145 -1.49 -4.77 -10.31
CA ILE A 145 -1.10 -5.14 -8.95
C ILE A 145 -1.99 -4.34 -8.04
N SER A 146 -2.68 -5.01 -7.11
CA SER A 146 -3.54 -4.33 -6.16
C SER A 146 -3.26 -4.78 -4.74
N ASP A 147 -3.64 -3.88 -3.84
CA ASP A 147 -3.57 -4.03 -2.41
C ASP A 147 -4.61 -3.10 -1.77
N ARG A 148 -4.74 -3.19 -0.45
CA ARG A 148 -5.64 -2.33 0.30
C ARG A 148 -5.20 -0.87 0.16
N GLY A 149 -5.95 -0.11 -0.62
CA GLY A 149 -5.73 1.32 -0.84
C GLY A 149 -4.78 1.68 -2.00
N LEU A 150 -4.35 0.69 -2.80
CA LEU A 150 -3.43 0.88 -3.93
C LEU A 150 -3.83 -0.03 -5.11
N ILE A 151 -3.87 0.55 -6.32
CA ILE A 151 -3.88 -0.19 -7.58
C ILE A 151 -2.80 0.38 -8.50
N VAL A 152 -1.90 -0.48 -8.97
CA VAL A 152 -0.91 -0.19 -10.00
C VAL A 152 -1.39 -0.79 -11.30
N LYS A 153 -1.58 0.04 -12.32
CA LYS A 153 -1.94 -0.35 -13.68
C LYS A 153 -0.71 -0.23 -14.58
N PHE A 154 -0.40 -1.27 -15.32
CA PHE A 154 0.78 -1.32 -16.17
C PHE A 154 0.60 -2.24 -17.38
N LEU A 155 1.54 -2.15 -18.32
CA LEU A 155 1.59 -2.95 -19.54
C LEU A 155 2.89 -3.75 -19.60
N PHE A 156 2.80 -5.04 -19.94
CA PHE A 156 3.99 -5.85 -20.23
C PHE A 156 4.53 -5.59 -21.63
N VAL A 157 5.77 -5.12 -21.69
CA VAL A 157 6.55 -5.00 -22.93
C VAL A 157 7.22 -6.34 -23.23
N GLU A 158 8.02 -6.83 -22.29
CA GLU A 158 8.77 -8.09 -22.33
C GLU A 158 8.69 -8.78 -20.97
N ASP A 159 9.25 -9.98 -20.86
CA ASP A 159 9.31 -10.68 -19.58
C ASP A 159 10.08 -9.83 -18.56
N HIS A 160 9.46 -9.61 -17.39
CA HIS A 160 9.96 -8.73 -16.33
C HIS A 160 10.17 -7.26 -16.71
N THR A 161 9.66 -6.81 -17.87
CA THR A 161 9.74 -5.41 -18.30
C THR A 161 8.34 -4.83 -18.50
N ILE A 162 8.03 -3.80 -17.72
CA ILE A 162 6.71 -3.18 -17.70
C ILE A 162 6.78 -1.69 -17.98
N VAL A 163 5.71 -1.13 -18.52
CA VAL A 163 5.46 0.32 -18.57
C VAL A 163 4.34 0.61 -17.61
N ILE A 164 4.61 1.46 -16.62
CA ILE A 164 3.58 1.92 -15.69
C ILE A 164 2.64 2.87 -16.45
N ASP A 165 1.34 2.61 -16.38
CA ASP A 165 0.29 3.47 -16.95
C ASP A 165 -0.19 4.46 -15.88
N SER A 166 -0.62 3.93 -14.74
CA SER A 166 -1.09 4.77 -13.63
C SER A 166 -1.01 4.05 -12.30
N ILE A 167 -1.05 4.83 -11.22
CA ILE A 167 -1.22 4.34 -9.86
C ILE A 167 -2.37 5.08 -9.21
N THR A 168 -3.37 4.33 -8.76
CA THR A 168 -4.51 4.86 -8.01
C THR A 168 -4.36 4.50 -6.54
N VAL A 169 -4.46 5.51 -5.67
CA VAL A 169 -4.37 5.36 -4.22
C VAL A 169 -5.48 6.13 -3.53
N ASN A 170 -5.75 5.81 -2.27
CA ASN A 170 -6.52 6.70 -1.40
C ASN A 170 -5.60 7.43 -0.41
N PHE A 171 -6.13 8.48 0.21
CA PHE A 171 -5.35 9.27 1.17
C PHE A 171 -4.88 8.47 2.39
N SER A 172 -5.64 7.45 2.83
CA SER A 172 -5.17 6.59 3.93
C SER A 172 -3.90 5.81 3.59
N TRP A 173 -3.71 5.41 2.33
CA TRP A 173 -2.49 4.75 1.87
C TRP A 173 -1.31 5.73 1.85
N LEU A 174 -1.50 6.93 1.28
CA LEU A 174 -0.46 7.97 1.25
C LEU A 174 0.05 8.32 2.65
N LEU A 175 -0.78 8.14 3.68
CA LEU A 175 -0.43 8.54 5.04
C LEU A 175 0.16 7.44 5.90
N GLY A 176 0.00 6.19 5.48
CA GLY A 176 0.65 5.06 6.15
C GLY A 176 2.18 5.23 6.23
N GLY A 177 2.80 5.95 5.31
CA GLY A 177 4.25 6.19 5.35
C GLY A 177 4.71 7.41 6.17
N PHE A 178 3.79 8.26 6.66
CA PHE A 178 4.13 9.39 7.53
C PHE A 178 4.07 9.05 9.02
N ILE A 179 3.27 8.03 9.38
CA ILE A 179 3.02 7.66 10.78
C ILE A 179 3.74 6.34 11.05
N ILE A 180 4.59 6.32 12.08
CA ILE A 180 5.34 5.13 12.52
C ILE A 180 4.41 4.14 13.20
N ASP A 181 3.40 4.68 13.89
CA ASP A 181 2.31 3.89 14.43
C ASP A 181 1.51 3.30 13.26
N ASN A 182 1.66 1.99 13.07
CA ASN A 182 0.93 1.19 12.09
C ASN A 182 -0.61 1.19 12.29
N SER A 183 -1.16 2.08 13.14
CA SER A 183 -2.59 2.27 13.41
C SER A 183 -3.40 2.73 12.19
N VAL A 184 -2.78 3.45 11.25
CA VAL A 184 -3.48 3.84 10.02
C VAL A 184 -3.47 2.66 9.04
N SER A 185 -4.59 1.95 8.99
CA SER A 185 -4.83 0.96 7.96
C SER A 185 -5.41 1.61 6.71
N PRO A 186 -4.74 1.54 5.55
CA PRO A 186 -5.34 1.81 4.27
C PRO A 186 -6.76 1.25 4.15
N LEU A 187 -7.67 2.06 3.63
CA LEU A 187 -9.01 1.61 3.27
C LEU A 187 -8.96 0.91 1.90
N PRO A 188 -9.86 -0.03 1.61
CA PRO A 188 -9.97 -0.58 0.25
C PRO A 188 -10.38 0.53 -0.74
N LEU A 189 -9.92 0.42 -1.99
CA LEU A 189 -10.44 1.24 -3.09
C LEU A 189 -11.77 0.65 -3.55
N PHE A 190 -12.76 1.48 -3.89
CA PHE A 190 -14.07 1.04 -4.40
C PHE A 190 -14.80 0.00 -3.51
N PRO A 191 -14.94 0.24 -2.19
CA PRO A 191 -15.50 -0.72 -1.25
C PRO A 191 -16.88 -1.26 -1.65
N GLU A 192 -17.71 -0.42 -2.25
CA GLU A 192 -19.03 -0.76 -2.76
C GLU A 192 -18.99 -1.83 -3.86
N ARG A 193 -17.98 -1.77 -4.75
CA ARG A 193 -17.81 -2.73 -5.84
C ARG A 193 -17.34 -4.08 -5.30
N TYR A 194 -16.44 -4.07 -4.32
CA TYR A 194 -15.99 -5.28 -3.63
C TYR A 194 -17.12 -5.94 -2.84
N GLN A 195 -17.98 -5.15 -2.19
CA GLN A 195 -19.15 -5.66 -1.50
C GLN A 195 -20.15 -6.30 -2.47
N ALA A 196 -20.44 -5.63 -3.59
CA ALA A 196 -21.31 -6.20 -4.63
C ALA A 196 -20.76 -7.51 -5.18
N LEU A 197 -19.44 -7.56 -5.46
CA LEU A 197 -18.77 -8.79 -5.90
C LEU A 197 -18.88 -9.91 -4.87
N ARG A 198 -18.66 -9.60 -3.58
CA ARG A 198 -18.76 -10.59 -2.51
C ARG A 198 -20.18 -11.16 -2.40
N ASN A 199 -21.21 -10.32 -2.52
CA ASN A 199 -22.59 -10.78 -2.49
C ASN A 199 -22.90 -11.68 -3.68
N MET A 200 -22.50 -11.28 -4.90
CA MET A 200 -22.67 -12.10 -6.11
C MET A 200 -21.98 -13.47 -5.97
N LEU A 201 -20.71 -13.49 -5.55
CA LEU A 201 -19.97 -14.75 -5.38
C LEU A 201 -20.57 -15.66 -4.31
N LEU A 202 -21.15 -15.09 -3.26
CA LEU A 202 -21.85 -15.85 -2.22
C LEU A 202 -23.16 -16.44 -2.74
N GLU A 203 -23.94 -15.66 -3.48
CA GLU A 203 -25.27 -16.04 -3.96
C GLU A 203 -25.21 -17.02 -5.14
N GLU A 204 -24.31 -16.80 -6.10
CA GLU A 204 -24.23 -17.58 -7.34
C GLU A 204 -23.30 -18.79 -7.22
N GLU A 205 -22.17 -18.65 -6.51
CA GLU A 205 -21.10 -19.65 -6.48
C GLU A 205 -20.88 -20.27 -5.08
N GLY A 206 -21.60 -19.78 -4.05
CA GLY A 206 -21.40 -20.22 -2.66
C GLY A 206 -20.01 -19.89 -2.09
N LEU A 207 -19.26 -18.99 -2.74
CA LEU A 207 -17.89 -18.67 -2.38
C LEU A 207 -17.83 -17.62 -1.27
N THR A 208 -17.35 -18.04 -0.11
CA THR A 208 -17.20 -17.16 1.08
C THR A 208 -15.82 -16.51 1.18
N GLN A 209 -14.83 -17.02 0.45
CA GLN A 209 -13.44 -16.60 0.59
C GLN A 209 -12.71 -16.56 -0.75
N TYR A 210 -11.95 -15.49 -0.95
CA TYR A 210 -11.08 -15.31 -2.11
C TYR A 210 -10.03 -14.24 -1.88
N ASP A 211 -9.00 -14.19 -2.73
CA ASP A 211 -8.04 -13.10 -2.77
C ASP A 211 -8.61 -11.93 -3.59
N GLU A 212 -9.07 -10.92 -2.85
CA GLU A 212 -9.65 -9.67 -3.35
C GLU A 212 -8.69 -8.84 -4.21
N TYR A 213 -7.39 -9.05 -4.09
CA TYR A 213 -6.38 -8.21 -4.70
C TYR A 213 -5.57 -8.95 -5.78
N THR A 214 -6.24 -9.85 -6.49
CA THR A 214 -5.70 -10.51 -7.69
C THR A 214 -5.95 -9.66 -8.93
N ASP A 215 -5.14 -9.86 -9.97
CA ASP A 215 -5.25 -9.16 -11.26
C ASP A 215 -6.66 -9.28 -11.86
N SER A 216 -7.28 -10.46 -11.82
CA SER A 216 -8.65 -10.69 -12.35
C SER A 216 -9.73 -10.03 -11.52
N VAL A 217 -9.64 -10.08 -10.18
CA VAL A 217 -10.61 -9.37 -9.34
C VAL A 217 -10.48 -7.87 -9.53
N THR A 218 -9.25 -7.35 -9.62
CA THR A 218 -9.00 -5.93 -9.85
C THR A 218 -9.54 -5.46 -11.20
N ASP A 219 -9.33 -6.26 -12.25
CA ASP A 219 -9.88 -5.98 -13.58
C ASP A 219 -11.43 -5.94 -13.57
N TYR A 220 -12.07 -6.89 -12.87
CA TYR A 220 -13.52 -6.88 -12.66
C TYR A 220 -13.99 -5.63 -11.91
N ILE A 221 -13.32 -5.27 -10.82
CA ILE A 221 -13.69 -4.11 -9.99
C ILE A 221 -13.57 -2.81 -10.79
N LEU A 222 -12.57 -2.68 -11.65
CA LEU A 222 -12.37 -1.48 -12.46
C LEU A 222 -13.30 -1.42 -13.68
N ASN A 223 -13.40 -2.53 -14.42
CA ASN A 223 -13.96 -2.54 -15.77
C ASN A 223 -15.28 -3.33 -15.91
N GLY A 224 -15.69 -4.08 -14.88
CA GLY A 224 -16.90 -4.92 -14.93
C GLY A 224 -16.83 -6.05 -15.96
N THR A 225 -15.65 -6.64 -16.18
CA THR A 225 -15.44 -7.68 -17.20
C THR A 225 -16.21 -8.97 -16.91
N ASN A 226 -16.78 -9.61 -17.95
CA ASN A 226 -17.58 -10.83 -17.80
C ASN A 226 -16.81 -12.11 -17.42
N THR A 227 -15.47 -12.12 -17.48
CA THR A 227 -14.67 -13.32 -17.15
C THR A 227 -13.94 -13.13 -15.83
N LEU A 228 -14.62 -13.42 -14.72
CA LEU A 228 -14.03 -13.38 -13.40
C LEU A 228 -13.38 -14.74 -13.07
N VAL A 229 -12.05 -14.74 -12.88
CA VAL A 229 -11.31 -15.89 -12.34
C VAL A 229 -10.86 -15.54 -10.93
N VAL A 230 -11.43 -16.22 -9.95
CA VAL A 230 -11.17 -15.93 -8.54
C VAL A 230 -10.15 -16.93 -7.98
N GLN A 231 -9.12 -16.44 -7.29
CA GLN A 231 -8.19 -17.33 -6.57
C GLN A 231 -8.65 -17.49 -5.12
N ILE A 232 -8.96 -18.72 -4.74
CA ILE A 232 -9.42 -19.05 -3.38
C ILE A 232 -8.23 -19.31 -2.44
N HIS A 233 -7.06 -19.65 -3.01
CA HIS A 233 -5.86 -20.08 -2.27
C HIS A 233 -4.59 -19.35 -2.75
N SER A 234 -4.45 -18.06 -2.40
CA SER A 234 -3.18 -17.34 -2.66
C SER A 234 -2.23 -17.45 -1.45
N LYS A 235 -0.91 -17.46 -1.71
CA LYS A 235 0.12 -17.46 -0.66
C LYS A 235 -0.06 -16.27 0.30
N ARG A 236 -0.36 -15.09 -0.25
CA ARG A 236 -0.64 -13.87 0.52
C ARG A 236 -1.84 -14.06 1.44
N LEU A 237 -2.98 -14.51 0.91
CA LEU A 237 -4.20 -14.70 1.70
C LEU A 237 -4.00 -15.72 2.82
N LEU A 238 -3.29 -16.83 2.54
CA LEU A 238 -3.00 -17.85 3.54
C LEU A 238 -2.13 -17.32 4.68
N LEU A 239 -1.03 -16.62 4.36
CA LEU A 239 -0.13 -16.06 5.36
C LEU A 239 -0.82 -14.98 6.19
N TRP A 240 -1.60 -14.10 5.56
CA TRP A 240 -2.36 -13.07 6.28
C TRP A 240 -3.33 -13.68 7.29
N LYS A 241 -4.15 -14.65 6.87
CA LYS A 241 -5.08 -15.33 7.78
C LYS A 241 -4.40 -16.00 8.97
N LYS A 242 -3.26 -16.65 8.73
CA LYS A 242 -2.50 -17.29 9.82
C LYS A 242 -1.92 -16.27 10.80
N LEU A 243 -1.45 -15.11 10.33
CA LEU A 243 -1.00 -14.04 11.21
C LEU A 243 -2.16 -13.43 12.01
N GLU A 244 -3.30 -13.15 11.37
CA GLU A 244 -4.50 -12.62 12.05
C GLU A 244 -5.02 -13.58 13.13
N ALA A 245 -5.04 -14.89 12.84
CA ALA A 245 -5.45 -15.92 13.79
C ALA A 245 -4.56 -15.97 15.06
N LEU A 246 -3.33 -15.49 14.97
CA LEU A 246 -2.40 -15.36 16.09
C LEU A 246 -2.42 -13.97 16.74
N GLY A 247 -3.32 -13.08 16.31
CA GLY A 247 -3.37 -11.69 16.77
C GLY A 247 -2.20 -10.83 16.28
N LEU A 248 -1.45 -11.30 15.29
CA LEU A 248 -0.33 -10.57 14.71
C LEU A 248 -0.80 -9.69 13.55
N ASN A 249 -0.19 -8.51 13.39
CA ASN A 249 -0.47 -7.64 12.26
C ASN A 249 0.03 -8.30 10.96
N PRO A 250 -0.85 -8.56 9.96
CA PRO A 250 -0.45 -9.19 8.69
C PRO A 250 0.59 -8.41 7.90
N ARG A 251 0.73 -7.12 8.17
CA ARG A 251 1.74 -6.29 7.53
C ARG A 251 3.15 -6.60 8.01
N LEU A 252 3.35 -7.34 9.09
CA LEU A 252 4.69 -7.77 9.54
C LEU A 252 5.42 -8.61 8.48
N VAL A 253 4.72 -9.17 7.48
CA VAL A 253 5.33 -9.92 6.39
C VAL A 253 6.44 -9.16 5.64
N TYR A 254 6.36 -7.83 5.58
CA TYR A 254 7.39 -7.03 4.91
C TYR A 254 8.59 -6.71 5.81
N LYS A 255 8.44 -6.81 7.13
CA LYS A 255 9.52 -6.67 8.12
C LYS A 255 10.48 -7.85 8.08
N TYR A 256 9.94 -9.06 7.93
CA TYR A 256 10.71 -10.30 8.04
C TYR A 256 11.16 -10.81 6.68
N SER A 257 12.48 -10.90 6.48
CA SER A 257 13.06 -11.38 5.23
C SER A 257 12.61 -12.81 4.86
N SER A 258 12.36 -13.68 5.84
CA SER A 258 11.82 -15.02 5.62
C SER A 258 10.44 -14.98 4.95
N ALA A 259 9.52 -14.16 5.47
CA ALA A 259 8.19 -13.97 4.94
C ALA A 259 8.18 -13.29 3.58
N LYS A 260 8.96 -12.21 3.42
CA LYS A 260 9.12 -11.52 2.15
C LYS A 260 9.65 -12.45 1.05
N ASN A 261 10.68 -13.24 1.35
CA ASN A 261 11.22 -14.21 0.40
C ASN A 261 10.23 -15.33 0.07
N TRP A 262 9.46 -15.80 1.05
CA TRP A 262 8.45 -16.84 0.82
C TRP A 262 7.28 -16.33 -0.05
N LEU A 263 6.83 -15.10 0.16
CA LEU A 263 5.79 -14.46 -0.66
C LEU A 263 6.25 -14.19 -2.09
N LEU A 264 7.48 -13.69 -2.27
CA LEU A 264 7.98 -13.22 -3.56
C LEU A 264 8.62 -14.32 -4.42
N LYS A 265 9.01 -15.45 -3.83
CA LYS A 265 9.62 -16.58 -4.55
C LYS A 265 8.63 -17.72 -4.69
N ASP A 266 8.90 -18.62 -5.63
CA ASP A 266 8.08 -19.81 -5.80
C ASP A 266 8.37 -20.89 -4.75
N ARG A 267 8.16 -20.55 -3.47
CA ARG A 267 8.31 -21.48 -2.35
C ARG A 267 7.04 -22.29 -2.10
N PRO A 268 7.14 -23.52 -1.57
CA PRO A 268 5.99 -24.36 -1.24
C PRO A 268 5.04 -23.69 -0.24
N VAL A 269 3.74 -23.94 -0.39
CA VAL A 269 2.70 -23.37 0.48
C VAL A 269 2.78 -23.93 1.90
N GLU A 270 3.29 -25.15 2.02
CA GLU A 270 3.47 -25.92 3.26
C GLU A 270 4.51 -25.27 4.20
N GLU A 271 5.42 -24.45 3.67
CA GLU A 271 6.39 -23.70 4.48
C GLU A 271 5.76 -22.53 5.26
N VAL A 272 4.47 -22.20 5.03
CA VAL A 272 3.82 -21.05 5.68
C VAL A 272 3.87 -21.12 7.20
N ASP A 273 3.72 -22.31 7.80
CA ASP A 273 3.72 -22.47 9.25
C ASP A 273 5.09 -22.17 9.85
N GLN A 274 6.16 -22.54 9.15
CA GLN A 274 7.54 -22.21 9.55
C GLN A 274 7.77 -20.70 9.50
N VAL A 275 7.28 -20.04 8.44
CA VAL A 275 7.37 -18.58 8.30
C VAL A 275 6.62 -17.87 9.42
N VAL A 276 5.40 -18.31 9.71
CA VAL A 276 4.56 -17.74 10.77
C VAL A 276 5.20 -17.94 12.14
N GLN A 277 5.77 -19.13 12.41
CA GLN A 277 6.45 -19.41 13.68
C GLN A 277 7.66 -18.50 13.90
N VAL A 278 8.44 -18.22 12.85
CA VAL A 278 9.59 -17.31 12.93
C VAL A 278 9.14 -15.90 13.30
N ILE A 279 8.06 -15.39 12.69
CA ILE A 279 7.50 -14.08 13.03
C ILE A 279 7.02 -14.08 14.48
N GLN A 280 6.21 -15.07 14.86
CA GLN A 280 5.62 -15.16 16.19
C GLN A 280 6.69 -15.19 17.30
N ASN A 281 7.71 -16.03 17.15
CA ASN A 281 8.79 -16.14 18.13
C ASN A 281 9.56 -14.83 18.29
N SER A 282 9.79 -14.11 17.18
CA SER A 282 10.46 -12.81 17.21
C SER A 282 9.63 -11.73 17.90
N GLU A 283 8.32 -11.66 17.64
CA GLU A 283 7.45 -10.65 18.27
C GLU A 283 7.18 -10.95 19.77
N ILE A 284 7.10 -12.23 20.15
CA ILE A 284 7.02 -12.63 21.57
C ILE A 284 8.32 -12.30 22.31
N GLY A 285 9.47 -12.64 21.71
CA GLY A 285 10.79 -12.33 22.27
C GLY A 285 10.96 -10.83 22.53
N TRP A 286 10.62 -10.02 21.53
CA TRP A 286 10.62 -8.56 21.64
C TRP A 286 9.73 -8.04 22.78
N SER A 287 8.50 -8.56 22.87
CA SER A 287 7.56 -8.15 23.92
C SER A 287 8.10 -8.47 25.32
N THR A 288 8.90 -9.52 25.45
CA THR A 288 9.51 -9.95 26.72
C THR A 288 10.74 -9.09 27.06
N GLU A 289 11.59 -8.80 26.09
CA GLU A 289 12.79 -7.99 26.27
C GLU A 289 12.46 -6.51 26.53
N MET A 290 11.41 -5.96 25.91
CA MET A 290 10.90 -4.60 26.19
C MET A 290 10.49 -4.40 27.66
N VAL A 291 9.98 -5.43 28.33
CA VAL A 291 9.68 -5.39 29.78
C VAL A 291 10.96 -5.33 30.62
N THR A 292 12.08 -5.81 30.08
CA THR A 292 13.38 -5.83 30.78
C THR A 292 14.20 -4.56 30.54
N ILE A 293 13.96 -3.87 29.41
CA ILE A 293 14.67 -2.64 29.01
C ILE A 293 14.06 -1.38 29.64
N ASN A 294 12.79 -1.43 30.05
CA ASN A 294 12.10 -0.34 30.78
C ASN A 294 12.29 -0.44 32.29
#